data_AF-A0A0M1GPQ6-F1
#
_entry.id   AF-A0A0M1GPQ6-F1
#
_cell.length_a   1.000
_cell.length_b   1.000
_cell.length_c   1.000
_cell.angle_alpha   90.00
_cell.angle_beta   90.00
_cell.angle_gamma   90.00
#
_symmetry.space_group_name_H-M   'P 1'
#
loop_
_entity.id
_entity.type
_entity.pdbx_description
1 polymer ?
#
loop_
_entity_poly.entity_id
_entity_poly.type
_entity_poly.pdbx_seq_one_letter_code
_entity_poly.pdbx_strand_id
1 'polypeptide(L)'
;MFLFREGFQDSFFANLLAGLMIAFLFFIFKEKVFRIPNIGGIFYLRQRTENTVYNPYKEMELQYMLSLRLEGNKVYGSAEKIYENSSVGKGKEHIIHYEGKNRSICKIEGIIQKRYLSFYDILEFQSFEENEKRKSTTYYYVKLRKKYYFCGNVLFYDGSFSSTIAKQTGIFEISRNEFDKKDAKYSA
;
A
#
# COMPACT_ATOMS: atom_id res chain seq x y z
N MET A 1 -9.02 31.77 -56.08
CA MET A 1 -9.33 30.38 -55.64
C MET A 1 -8.09 29.61 -55.19
N PHE A 2 -6.92 29.75 -55.85
CA PHE A 2 -5.67 29.07 -55.46
C PHE A 2 -5.12 29.47 -54.08
N LEU A 3 -5.03 30.77 -53.77
CA LEU A 3 -4.51 31.26 -52.48
C LEU A 3 -5.33 30.82 -51.25
N PHE A 4 -6.64 30.62 -51.41
CA PHE A 4 -7.51 30.17 -50.32
C PHE A 4 -7.31 28.69 -49.99
N ARG A 5 -6.92 27.89 -50.99
CA ARG A 5 -6.66 26.45 -50.85
C ARG A 5 -5.31 26.19 -50.18
N GLU A 6 -4.29 26.98 -50.52
CA GLU A 6 -2.96 26.88 -49.90
C GLU A 6 -2.99 27.30 -48.43
N GLY A 7 -3.58 28.47 -48.10
CA GLY A 7 -3.71 28.90 -46.70
C GLY A 7 -4.56 27.96 -45.83
N PHE A 8 -5.58 27.32 -46.42
CA PHE A 8 -6.37 26.30 -45.74
C PHE A 8 -5.58 25.00 -45.50
N GLN A 9 -4.80 24.54 -46.49
CA GLN A 9 -3.95 23.35 -46.35
C GLN A 9 -2.86 23.57 -45.29
N ASP A 10 -2.17 24.70 -45.31
CA ASP A 10 -1.13 25.03 -44.33
C ASP A 10 -1.70 25.09 -42.91
N SER A 11 -2.86 25.74 -42.74
CA SER A 11 -3.55 25.83 -41.45
C SER A 11 -4.03 24.45 -40.97
N PHE A 12 -4.49 23.59 -41.88
CA PHE A 12 -4.92 22.23 -41.55
C PHE A 12 -3.73 21.38 -41.06
N PHE A 13 -2.62 21.37 -41.80
CA PHE A 13 -1.43 20.61 -41.43
C PHE A 13 -0.78 21.13 -40.14
N ALA A 14 -0.74 22.44 -39.93
CA ALA A 14 -0.26 23.04 -38.69
C ALA A 14 -1.09 22.61 -37.48
N ASN A 15 -2.42 22.66 -37.58
CA ASN A 15 -3.32 22.22 -36.51
C ASN A 15 -3.24 20.72 -36.25
N LEU A 16 -3.14 19.90 -37.31
CA LEU A 16 -2.95 18.46 -37.18
C LEU A 16 -1.64 18.13 -36.45
N LEU A 17 -0.53 18.80 -36.84
CA LEU A 17 0.76 18.60 -36.21
C LEU A 17 0.76 19.05 -34.74
N ALA A 18 0.12 20.18 -34.43
CA ALA A 18 -0.04 20.65 -33.06
C ALA A 18 -0.82 19.63 -32.21
N GLY A 19 -1.93 19.08 -32.73
CA GLY A 19 -2.69 18.02 -32.07
C GLY A 19 -1.86 16.77 -31.80
N LEU A 20 -1.07 16.33 -32.78
CA LEU A 20 -0.15 15.18 -32.63
C LEU A 20 0.93 15.46 -31.58
N MET A 21 1.50 16.66 -31.57
CA MET A 21 2.51 17.05 -30.57
C MET A 21 1.95 17.09 -29.15
N ILE A 22 0.73 17.60 -28.97
CA ILE A 22 0.06 17.58 -27.65
C ILE A 22 -0.22 16.14 -27.22
N ALA A 23 -0.73 15.29 -28.12
CA ALA A 23 -0.96 13.87 -27.81
C ALA A 23 0.34 13.15 -27.43
N PHE A 24 1.43 13.41 -28.16
CA PHE A 24 2.74 12.86 -27.87
C PHE A 24 3.29 13.33 -26.52
N LEU A 25 3.17 14.61 -26.20
CA LEU A 25 3.53 15.16 -24.90
C LEU A 25 2.72 14.49 -23.79
N PHE A 26 1.40 14.38 -23.95
CA PHE A 26 0.53 13.73 -22.96
C PHE A 26 0.97 12.29 -22.69
N PHE A 27 1.36 11.54 -23.73
CA PHE A 27 1.87 10.19 -23.60
C PHE A 27 3.18 10.16 -22.78
N ILE A 28 4.15 11.03 -23.09
CA ILE A 28 5.40 11.16 -22.33
C ILE A 28 5.13 11.52 -20.87
N PHE A 29 4.28 12.51 -20.61
CA PHE A 29 3.92 12.91 -19.25
C PHE A 29 3.28 11.75 -18.47
N LYS A 30 2.33 11.04 -19.07
CA LYS A 30 1.64 9.90 -18.45
C LYS A 30 2.62 8.78 -18.09
N GLU A 31 3.55 8.46 -18.97
CA GLU A 31 4.44 7.29 -18.79
C GLU A 31 5.69 7.59 -17.96
N LYS A 32 6.32 8.75 -18.18
CA LYS A 32 7.59 9.11 -17.53
C LYS A 32 7.40 9.92 -16.25
N VAL A 33 6.46 10.86 -16.22
CA VAL A 33 6.28 11.78 -15.08
C VAL A 33 5.32 11.20 -14.05
N PHE A 34 4.19 10.65 -14.50
CA PHE A 34 3.15 10.11 -13.63
C PHE A 34 3.19 8.58 -13.54
N ARG A 35 4.38 7.98 -13.41
CA ARG A 35 4.51 6.52 -13.28
C ARG A 35 3.95 6.03 -11.94
N ILE A 36 3.38 4.82 -11.93
CA ILE A 36 2.95 4.15 -10.68
C ILE A 36 4.19 3.80 -9.84
N PRO A 37 4.21 4.10 -8.53
CA PRO A 37 5.32 3.73 -7.67
C PRO A 37 5.48 2.20 -7.63
N ASN A 38 6.71 1.70 -7.79
CA ASN A 38 6.98 0.27 -7.71
C ASN A 38 7.02 -0.18 -6.25
N ILE A 39 5.90 -0.71 -5.77
CA ILE A 39 5.74 -1.32 -4.45
C ILE A 39 5.71 -2.86 -4.52
N GLY A 40 6.21 -3.45 -5.60
CA GLY A 40 6.39 -4.89 -5.69
C GLY A 40 7.55 -5.39 -4.82
N GLY A 41 7.40 -6.59 -4.28
CA GLY A 41 8.42 -7.28 -3.48
C GLY A 41 7.98 -7.59 -2.06
N ILE A 42 8.96 -7.91 -1.22
CA ILE A 42 8.76 -8.24 0.19
C ILE A 42 8.88 -6.96 1.02
N PHE A 43 7.95 -6.81 1.96
CA PHE A 43 7.91 -5.72 2.94
C PHE A 43 7.51 -6.27 4.30
N TYR A 44 7.72 -5.49 5.33
CA TYR A 44 7.25 -5.75 6.68
C TYR A 44 6.26 -4.67 7.06
N LEU A 45 5.17 -5.07 7.71
CA LEU A 45 4.15 -4.17 8.22
C LEU A 45 4.08 -4.33 9.74
N ARG A 46 4.19 -3.22 10.46
CA ARG A 46 3.96 -3.16 11.90
C ARG A 46 2.70 -2.34 12.13
N GLN A 47 1.72 -2.89 12.83
CA GLN A 47 0.52 -2.16 13.22
C GLN A 47 0.37 -2.13 14.73
N ARG A 48 -0.14 -1.01 15.25
CA ARG A 48 -0.44 -0.80 16.67
C ARG A 48 -1.90 -0.43 16.85
N THR A 49 -2.60 -1.22 17.66
CA THR A 49 -4.01 -0.96 17.98
C THR A 49 -4.13 0.23 18.93
N GLU A 50 -4.88 1.25 18.53
CA GLU A 50 -5.18 2.42 19.37
C GLU A 50 -6.56 2.28 20.02
N ASN A 51 -7.57 1.83 19.26
CA ASN A 51 -8.92 1.63 19.75
C ASN A 51 -9.39 0.19 19.47
N THR A 52 -10.15 -0.38 20.40
CA THR A 52 -10.78 -1.70 20.25
C THR A 52 -11.90 -1.86 21.28
N VAL A 53 -12.90 -2.69 20.96
CA VAL A 53 -13.92 -3.08 21.95
C VAL A 53 -13.51 -4.29 22.81
N TYR A 54 -12.35 -4.90 22.53
CA TYR A 54 -11.86 -6.07 23.25
C TYR A 54 -10.56 -5.76 23.99
N ASN A 55 -10.63 -5.66 25.32
CA ASN A 55 -9.51 -5.21 26.16
C ASN A 55 -8.17 -5.92 25.90
N PRO A 56 -8.10 -7.24 25.66
CA PRO A 56 -6.84 -7.91 25.36
C PRO A 56 -6.09 -7.36 24.14
N TYR A 57 -6.76 -6.65 23.24
CA TYR A 57 -6.13 -6.05 22.05
C TYR A 57 -5.72 -4.59 22.25
N LYS A 58 -5.97 -4.01 23.43
CA LYS A 58 -5.57 -2.64 23.71
C LYS A 58 -4.05 -2.52 23.61
N GLU A 59 -3.59 -1.57 22.78
CA GLU A 59 -2.17 -1.36 22.47
C GLU A 59 -1.45 -2.59 21.93
N MET A 60 -2.19 -3.54 21.35
CA MET A 60 -1.58 -4.71 20.74
C MET A 60 -0.77 -4.30 19.52
N GLU A 61 0.46 -4.78 19.47
CA GLU A 61 1.34 -4.69 18.32
C GLU A 61 1.29 -6.00 17.54
N LEU A 62 1.10 -5.90 16.23
CA LEU A 62 1.18 -7.03 15.31
C LEU A 62 2.17 -6.69 14.20
N GLN A 63 3.00 -7.67 13.83
CA GLN A 63 3.88 -7.54 12.67
C GLN A 63 3.61 -8.63 11.65
N TYR A 64 3.71 -8.25 10.38
CA TYR A 64 3.45 -9.08 9.22
C TYR A 64 4.59 -8.98 8.22
N MET A 65 4.85 -10.08 7.52
CA MET A 65 5.65 -10.09 6.30
C MET A 65 4.71 -10.05 5.10
N LEU A 66 4.77 -8.99 4.31
CA LEU A 66 3.98 -8.78 3.09
C LEU A 66 4.75 -9.27 1.87
N SER A 67 4.08 -9.98 0.97
CA SER A 67 4.56 -10.28 -0.38
C SER A 67 3.61 -9.64 -1.38
N LEU A 68 4.05 -8.56 -2.03
CA LEU A 68 3.22 -7.73 -2.90
C LEU A 68 3.66 -7.83 -4.36
N ARG A 69 2.67 -7.87 -5.26
CA ARG A 69 2.84 -7.75 -6.71
C ARG A 69 1.92 -6.67 -7.26
N LEU A 70 2.35 -6.03 -8.34
CA LEU A 70 1.60 -5.00 -9.03
C LEU A 70 1.09 -5.49 -10.38
N GLU A 71 -0.16 -5.18 -10.68
CA GLU A 71 -0.76 -5.34 -12.00
C GLU A 71 -1.42 -4.01 -12.39
N GLY A 72 -0.68 -3.19 -13.13
CA GLY A 72 -1.06 -1.79 -13.33
C GLY A 72 -1.10 -1.04 -12.01
N ASN A 73 -2.27 -0.50 -11.64
CA ASN A 73 -2.51 0.17 -10.37
C ASN A 73 -3.13 -0.73 -9.30
N LYS A 74 -3.37 -2.01 -9.61
CA LYS A 74 -3.87 -2.98 -8.63
C LYS A 74 -2.72 -3.61 -7.88
N VAL A 75 -2.93 -3.86 -6.61
CA VAL A 75 -1.98 -4.50 -5.70
C VAL A 75 -2.57 -5.83 -5.27
N TYR A 76 -1.79 -6.89 -5.41
CA TYR A 76 -2.17 -8.23 -4.99
C TYR A 76 -1.05 -8.81 -4.15
N GLY A 77 -1.38 -9.76 -3.28
CA GLY A 77 -0.34 -10.40 -2.49
C GLY A 77 -0.85 -11.29 -1.39
N SER A 78 0.04 -11.57 -0.45
CA SER A 78 -0.23 -12.22 0.81
C SER A 78 0.47 -11.49 1.95
N ALA A 79 -0.04 -11.66 3.17
CA ALA A 79 0.70 -11.38 4.39
C ALA A 79 0.85 -12.65 5.22
N GLU A 80 1.96 -12.78 5.92
CA GLU A 80 2.16 -13.75 6.98
C GLU A 80 2.30 -13.03 8.31
N LYS A 81 1.52 -13.43 9.32
CA LYS A 81 1.71 -12.93 10.68
C LYS A 81 3.00 -13.53 11.26
N ILE A 82 3.90 -12.67 11.72
CA ILE A 82 5.22 -13.09 12.22
C ILE A 82 5.44 -12.77 13.70
N TYR A 83 4.69 -11.81 14.25
CA TYR A 83 4.82 -11.40 15.65
C TYR A 83 3.53 -10.82 16.21
N GLU A 84 3.27 -11.10 17.48
CA GLU A 84 2.22 -10.47 18.28
C GLU A 84 2.77 -10.07 19.65
N ASN A 85 2.42 -8.87 20.11
CA ASN A 85 2.54 -8.46 21.50
C ASN A 85 1.22 -7.87 21.99
N SER A 86 0.50 -8.63 22.81
CA SER A 86 -0.75 -8.21 23.46
C SER A 86 -0.60 -8.02 24.97
N SER A 87 0.64 -7.78 25.44
CA SER A 87 0.96 -7.73 26.87
C SER A 87 0.19 -6.64 27.64
N VAL A 88 0.07 -5.45 27.04
CA VAL A 88 -0.59 -4.29 27.67
C VAL A 88 -2.07 -4.59 27.91
N GLY A 89 -2.80 -4.98 26.86
CA GLY A 89 -4.23 -5.32 26.97
C GLY A 89 -4.52 -6.53 27.87
N LYS A 90 -3.59 -7.49 27.97
CA LYS A 90 -3.73 -8.68 28.84
C LYS A 90 -3.28 -8.46 30.28
N GLY A 91 -2.60 -7.35 30.58
CA GLY A 91 -2.04 -7.07 31.91
C GLY A 91 -0.94 -8.03 32.35
N LYS A 92 -0.39 -8.84 31.42
CA LYS A 92 0.69 -9.80 31.67
C LYS A 92 1.50 -9.98 30.39
N GLU A 93 2.76 -10.37 30.54
CA GLU A 93 3.65 -10.64 29.41
C GLU A 93 3.02 -11.66 28.46
N HIS A 94 2.79 -11.24 27.21
CA HIS A 94 2.20 -12.04 26.15
C HIS A 94 2.79 -11.61 24.81
N ILE A 95 3.92 -12.24 24.48
CA ILE A 95 4.70 -12.03 23.28
C ILE A 95 4.77 -13.36 22.54
N ILE A 96 4.41 -13.36 21.26
CA ILE A 96 4.40 -14.54 20.40
C ILE A 96 5.20 -14.24 19.15
N HIS A 97 6.13 -15.14 18.82
CA HIS A 97 6.83 -15.16 17.53
C HIS A 97 6.31 -16.33 16.72
N TYR A 98 5.83 -16.06 15.51
CA TYR A 98 5.26 -17.07 14.64
C TYR A 98 6.30 -17.55 13.63
N GLU A 99 6.64 -18.85 13.70
CA GLU A 99 7.62 -19.48 12.84
C GLU A 99 7.03 -20.64 12.03
N GLY A 100 7.52 -20.81 10.80
CA GLY A 100 7.14 -21.90 9.91
C GLY A 100 5.63 -22.10 9.79
N LYS A 101 5.17 -23.29 10.18
CA LYS A 101 3.75 -23.72 10.08
C LYS A 101 2.78 -22.91 10.96
N ASN A 102 3.29 -22.18 11.96
CA ASN A 102 2.45 -21.45 12.91
C ASN A 102 2.09 -20.04 12.40
N ARG A 103 2.61 -19.63 11.24
CA ARG A 103 2.26 -18.35 10.62
C ARG A 103 0.88 -18.43 9.97
N SER A 104 -0.02 -17.53 10.36
CA SER A 104 -1.27 -17.36 9.64
C SER A 104 -1.02 -16.56 8.36
N ILE A 105 -1.56 -17.06 7.25
CA ILE A 105 -1.47 -16.42 5.93
C ILE A 105 -2.79 -15.70 5.65
N CYS A 106 -2.71 -14.47 5.17
CA CYS A 106 -3.87 -13.73 4.69
C CYS A 106 -3.67 -13.23 3.26
N LYS A 107 -4.77 -13.11 2.51
CA LYS A 107 -4.75 -12.60 1.13
C LYS A 107 -4.80 -11.08 1.15
N ILE A 108 -4.02 -10.42 0.29
CA ILE A 108 -4.04 -8.97 0.12
C ILE A 108 -4.61 -8.60 -1.25
N GLU A 109 -5.55 -7.66 -1.26
CA GLU A 109 -6.04 -6.99 -2.46
C GLU A 109 -6.13 -5.48 -2.23
N GLY A 110 -5.69 -4.69 -3.20
CA GLY A 110 -5.67 -3.24 -3.06
C GLY A 110 -5.52 -2.50 -4.37
N ILE A 111 -5.50 -1.18 -4.27
CA ILE A 111 -5.40 -0.27 -5.39
C ILE A 111 -4.57 0.95 -5.02
N ILE A 112 -3.75 1.39 -5.97
CA ILE A 112 -3.07 2.68 -5.93
C ILE A 112 -3.97 3.69 -6.65
N GLN A 113 -4.50 4.64 -5.91
CA GLN A 113 -5.24 5.78 -6.45
C GLN A 113 -4.26 6.90 -6.79
N LYS A 114 -4.11 7.17 -8.08
CA LYS A 114 -3.26 8.26 -8.56
C LYS A 114 -3.90 9.61 -8.30
N ARG A 115 -3.10 10.55 -7.79
CA ARG A 115 -3.53 11.94 -7.62
C ARG A 115 -2.65 12.88 -8.41
N TYR A 116 -2.93 13.09 -9.69
CA TYR A 116 -2.03 13.82 -10.63
C TYR A 116 -1.51 15.17 -10.09
N LEU A 117 -2.36 15.96 -9.44
CA LEU A 117 -2.02 17.29 -8.91
C LEU A 117 -1.45 17.29 -7.47
N SER A 118 -1.26 16.11 -6.86
CA SER A 118 -0.74 15.98 -5.50
C SER A 118 0.71 15.47 -5.48
N PHE A 119 1.41 15.75 -4.38
CA PHE A 119 2.75 15.23 -4.08
C PHE A 119 2.76 13.78 -3.57
N TYR A 120 1.59 13.20 -3.33
CA TYR A 120 1.42 11.82 -2.91
C TYR A 120 0.33 11.12 -3.71
N ASP A 121 0.47 9.80 -3.84
CA ASP A 121 -0.61 8.90 -4.23
C ASP A 121 -1.20 8.22 -2.98
N ILE A 122 -2.32 7.54 -3.12
CA ILE A 122 -2.94 6.80 -2.02
C ILE A 122 -2.87 5.32 -2.34
N LEU A 123 -2.40 4.53 -1.38
CA LEU A 123 -2.51 3.09 -1.39
C LEU A 123 -3.60 2.67 -0.40
N GLU A 124 -4.61 1.99 -0.93
CA GLU A 124 -5.64 1.35 -0.14
C GLU A 124 -5.57 -0.14 -0.38
N PHE A 125 -5.54 -0.93 0.67
CA PHE A 125 -5.57 -2.38 0.54
C PHE A 125 -6.32 -3.03 1.70
N GLN A 126 -6.80 -4.23 1.44
CA GLN A 126 -7.50 -5.07 2.40
C GLN A 126 -6.72 -6.36 2.57
N SER A 127 -6.59 -6.80 3.82
CA SER A 127 -6.15 -8.15 4.13
C SER A 127 -7.36 -8.99 4.55
N PHE A 128 -7.51 -10.16 3.93
CA PHE A 128 -8.52 -11.15 4.24
C PHE A 128 -7.85 -12.30 5.00
N GLU A 129 -8.07 -12.36 6.31
CA GLU A 129 -7.60 -13.45 7.17
C GLU A 129 -8.72 -14.47 7.34
N GLU A 130 -8.48 -15.70 6.90
CA GLU A 130 -9.38 -16.83 7.08
C GLU A 130 -8.68 -17.88 7.93
N ASN A 131 -9.09 -17.97 9.19
CA ASN A 131 -8.70 -19.04 10.10
C ASN A 131 -9.92 -19.95 10.32
N GLU A 132 -9.71 -21.17 10.81
CA GLU A 132 -10.78 -22.17 11.04
C GLU A 132 -11.98 -21.62 11.82
N LYS A 133 -11.73 -20.68 12.74
CA LYS A 133 -12.75 -20.11 13.63
C LYS A 133 -13.33 -18.78 13.13
N ARG A 134 -12.68 -18.09 12.19
CA ARG A 134 -13.13 -16.75 11.79
C ARG A 134 -12.60 -16.31 10.43
N LYS A 135 -13.45 -15.61 9.70
CA LYS A 135 -13.07 -14.72 8.59
C LYS A 135 -13.06 -13.28 9.07
N SER A 136 -11.97 -12.57 8.81
CA SER A 136 -11.82 -11.17 9.17
C SER A 136 -11.18 -10.37 8.05
N THR A 137 -11.54 -9.10 8.01
CA THR A 137 -11.02 -8.15 7.04
C THR A 137 -10.41 -6.99 7.79
N THR A 138 -9.21 -6.60 7.37
CA THR A 138 -8.57 -5.37 7.82
C THR A 138 -8.34 -4.49 6.61
N TYR A 139 -8.83 -3.26 6.68
CA TYR A 139 -8.62 -2.22 5.69
C TYR A 139 -7.44 -1.35 6.11
N TYR A 140 -6.59 -0.99 5.15
CA TYR A 140 -5.41 -0.17 5.32
C TYR A 140 -5.46 1.00 4.36
N TYR A 141 -5.08 2.17 4.86
CA TYR A 141 -4.96 3.41 4.11
C TYR A 141 -3.60 4.04 4.37
N VAL A 142 -2.83 4.31 3.32
CA VAL A 142 -1.53 4.98 3.45
C VAL A 142 -1.24 5.90 2.27
N LYS A 143 -0.57 7.01 2.57
CA LYS A 143 -0.07 7.92 1.55
C LYS A 143 1.28 7.41 1.03
N LEU A 144 1.46 7.44 -0.28
CA LEU A 144 2.71 7.10 -0.95
C LEU A 144 3.36 8.39 -1.45
N ARG A 145 4.56 8.74 -0.97
CA ARG A 145 5.27 9.92 -1.49
C ARG A 145 5.66 9.67 -2.94
N LYS A 146 5.29 10.59 -3.84
CA LYS A 146 5.76 10.55 -5.21
C LYS A 146 7.21 10.99 -5.27
N LYS A 147 8.07 10.15 -5.85
CA LYS A 147 9.38 10.59 -6.32
C LYS A 147 9.24 11.06 -7.75
N TYR A 148 9.12 12.37 -7.91
CA TYR A 148 9.34 13.00 -9.21
C TYR A 148 10.84 13.02 -9.48
N TYR A 149 11.25 12.40 -10.59
CA TYR A 149 12.61 12.34 -11.15
C TYR A 149 13.60 11.27 -10.60
N PHE A 150 13.92 10.37 -11.54
CA PHE A 150 15.14 9.58 -11.77
C PHE A 150 15.80 8.65 -10.73
N CYS A 151 15.63 8.74 -9.41
CA CYS A 151 16.15 7.67 -8.54
C CYS A 151 15.63 7.75 -7.11
N GLY A 152 14.98 6.68 -6.65
CA GLY A 152 14.90 6.41 -5.22
C GLY A 152 13.74 5.49 -4.80
N ASN A 153 13.89 4.90 -3.62
CA ASN A 153 12.89 4.01 -3.02
C ASN A 153 11.56 4.71 -2.74
N VAL A 154 10.44 3.99 -2.91
CA VAL A 154 9.11 4.43 -2.46
C VAL A 154 9.17 4.65 -0.95
N LEU A 155 8.67 5.79 -0.49
CA LEU A 155 8.57 6.12 0.92
C LEU A 155 7.10 6.06 1.34
N PHE A 156 6.81 5.16 2.26
CA PHE A 156 5.52 5.05 2.92
C PHE A 156 5.48 6.08 4.05
N TYR A 157 4.37 6.80 4.18
CA TYR A 157 4.06 7.55 5.40
C TYR A 157 3.40 6.61 6.42
N ASP A 158 3.22 7.07 7.65
CA ASP A 158 2.39 6.37 8.63
C ASP A 158 0.97 6.24 8.08
N GLY A 159 0.47 5.01 8.07
CA GLY A 159 -0.86 4.65 7.60
C GLY A 159 -1.82 4.44 8.75
N SER A 160 -3.11 4.33 8.43
CA SER A 160 -4.16 3.97 9.37
C SER A 160 -4.85 2.68 8.95
N PHE A 161 -5.23 1.87 9.92
CA PHE A 161 -5.97 0.63 9.66
C PHE A 161 -7.28 0.59 10.45
N SER A 162 -8.23 -0.16 9.89
CA SER A 162 -9.51 -0.47 10.49
C SER A 162 -9.82 -1.94 10.27
N SER A 163 -10.04 -2.69 11.35
CA SER A 163 -10.30 -4.12 11.30
C SER A 163 -11.69 -4.47 11.82
N THR A 164 -12.33 -5.47 11.19
CA THR A 164 -13.58 -6.04 11.69
C THR A 164 -13.38 -6.84 12.98
N ILE A 165 -12.14 -7.24 13.25
CA ILE A 165 -11.68 -7.90 14.47
C ILE A 165 -11.87 -6.93 15.63
N ALA A 166 -12.81 -7.23 16.52
CA ALA A 166 -13.03 -6.44 17.74
C ALA A 166 -13.09 -4.91 17.50
N LYS A 167 -13.60 -4.50 16.33
CA LYS A 167 -13.66 -3.10 15.87
C LYS A 167 -12.34 -2.35 16.10
N GLN A 168 -11.21 -2.98 15.79
CA GLN A 168 -9.89 -2.39 16.01
C GLN A 168 -9.62 -1.27 15.02
N THR A 169 -9.03 -0.19 15.51
CA THR A 169 -8.43 0.85 14.66
C THR A 169 -7.08 1.26 15.23
N GLY A 170 -6.24 1.82 14.38
CA GLY A 170 -4.96 2.38 14.82
C GLY A 170 -4.07 2.74 13.64
N ILE A 171 -2.77 2.74 13.90
CA ILE A 171 -1.73 3.14 12.96
C ILE A 171 -0.90 1.94 12.50
N PHE A 172 -0.32 2.05 11.32
CA PHE A 172 0.64 1.09 10.82
C PHE A 172 1.78 1.74 10.04
N GLU A 173 2.90 1.03 10.00
CA GLU A 173 4.11 1.40 9.27
C GLU A 173 4.50 0.27 8.33
N ILE A 174 5.03 0.63 7.16
CA ILE A 174 5.57 -0.33 6.18
C ILE A 174 7.06 -0.05 5.96
N SER A 175 7.88 -1.09 6.06
CA SER A 175 9.32 -1.03 5.85
C SER A 175 9.79 -2.15 4.92
N ARG A 176 10.97 -1.99 4.30
CA ARG A 176 11.65 -3.10 3.61
C ARG A 176 12.45 -3.99 4.57
N ASN A 177 12.75 -3.47 5.75
CA ASN A 177 13.50 -4.17 6.79
C ASN A 177 12.54 -4.64 7.88
N GLU A 178 12.91 -5.71 8.57
CA GLU A 178 12.19 -6.16 9.76
C GLU A 178 12.15 -5.07 10.83
N PHE A 179 11.06 -5.03 11.57
CA PHE A 179 10.94 -4.20 12.76
C PHE A 179 11.53 -4.93 13.96
N ASP A 180 11.99 -4.17 14.94
CA ASP A 180 12.46 -4.74 16.19
C ASP A 180 11.34 -5.52 16.88
N LYS A 181 11.69 -6.69 17.40
CA LYS A 181 10.79 -7.58 18.14
C LYS A 181 11.31 -7.68 19.57
N LYS A 182 10.41 -7.69 20.55
CA LYS A 182 10.79 -8.04 21.92
C LYS A 182 11.06 -9.55 22.00
N ASP A 183 12.03 -9.95 22.82
CA ASP A 183 12.35 -11.35 23.02
C ASP A 183 11.12 -12.14 23.46
N ALA A 184 10.91 -13.29 22.82
CA ALA A 184 9.81 -14.18 23.17
C ALA A 184 10.17 -14.96 24.43
N LYS A 185 9.25 -14.99 25.40
CA LYS A 185 9.27 -16.04 26.44
C LYS A 185 8.49 -17.30 26.03
N TYR A 186 7.67 -17.19 24.99
CA TYR A 186 6.81 -18.26 24.49
C TYR A 186 6.99 -18.36 22.96
N SER A 187 7.52 -19.48 22.50
CA SER A 187 7.51 -19.87 21.09
C SER A 187 6.15 -20.49 20.77
N ALA A 188 5.50 -20.06 19.69
CA ALA A 188 4.26 -20.69 19.20
C ALA A 188 4.54 -22.08 18.63
#